data_AF-A0A2V6E4E0-F1
#
_entry.id   AF-A0A2V6E4E0-F1
#
_cell.length_a   1.000
_cell.length_b   1.000
_cell.length_c   1.000
_cell.angle_alpha   90.00
_cell.angle_beta   90.00
_cell.angle_gamma   90.00
#
_symmetry.space_group_name_H-M   'P 1'
#
loop_
_entity.id
_entity.type
_entity.pdbx_description
1 polymer ?
#
loop_
_entity_poly.entity_id
_entity_poly.type
_entity_poly.pdbx_seq_one_letter_code
_entity_poly.pdbx_strand_id
1 'polypeptide(L)'
;MITEGTADGTWTGTTNTSTITIDHCGQQGTAVFGNYCTVPSGGLTLGFWSNKNGNKIITSDGTTTGTGKNLLQGVVTLLNSCHLVNANGGVHTFSTTNGYADFRTWLLGATATNMAYMLSAQLAAMELNVNYGVAPNKVDGNAFDLCSHGTINALMLDAISLLSTTTPNGAYTIAGNPLRGAEQVDKDCIDALNNNGPVIPVTPCSETFSTFTCP
;
A
#
# COMPACT_ATOMS: atom_id res chain seq x y z
N MET A 1 -10.67 -21.33 -11.84
CA MET A 1 -9.64 -21.81 -12.77
C MET A 1 -8.50 -20.81 -12.68
N ILE A 2 -7.32 -21.25 -12.24
CA ILE A 2 -6.10 -20.43 -12.22
C ILE A 2 -5.41 -20.70 -13.57
N THR A 3 -5.08 -19.66 -14.33
CA THR A 3 -4.51 -19.77 -15.69
C THR A 3 -3.35 -18.78 -15.83
N GLU A 4 -2.24 -19.17 -16.47
CA GLU A 4 -0.91 -18.52 -16.31
C GLU A 4 -0.22 -18.20 -17.65
N GLY A 5 0.22 -16.96 -17.89
CA GLY A 5 0.82 -16.51 -19.17
C GLY A 5 2.32 -16.82 -19.34
N THR A 6 2.89 -16.59 -20.53
CA THR A 6 4.34 -16.63 -20.77
C THR A 6 5.07 -15.50 -20.04
N ALA A 7 6.30 -15.72 -19.58
CA ALA A 7 7.09 -14.68 -18.92
C ALA A 7 7.49 -13.58 -19.92
N ASP A 8 6.71 -12.52 -20.00
CA ASP A 8 7.01 -11.27 -20.70
C ASP A 8 6.34 -10.06 -20.00
N GLY A 9 6.90 -8.86 -20.18
CA GLY A 9 6.29 -7.62 -19.70
C GLY A 9 5.96 -7.62 -18.19
N THR A 10 4.66 -7.71 -17.88
CA THR A 10 4.12 -7.72 -16.50
C THR A 10 4.22 -9.09 -15.82
N TRP A 11 4.59 -10.15 -16.53
CA TRP A 11 4.72 -11.50 -16.00
C TRP A 11 6.17 -11.83 -15.64
N THR A 12 6.36 -12.29 -14.40
CA THR A 12 7.65 -12.70 -13.86
C THR A 12 7.64 -14.18 -13.54
N GLY A 13 8.67 -14.90 -14.01
CA GLY A 13 8.85 -16.31 -13.69
C GLY A 13 9.40 -16.55 -12.29
N THR A 14 8.87 -17.59 -11.66
CA THR A 14 9.33 -18.14 -10.38
C THR A 14 10.25 -19.33 -10.63
N THR A 15 11.06 -19.68 -9.63
CA THR A 15 12.01 -20.81 -9.73
C THR A 15 11.34 -22.19 -9.69
N ASN A 16 10.10 -22.29 -9.18
CA ASN A 16 9.35 -23.53 -9.15
C ASN A 16 8.43 -23.62 -10.36
N THR A 17 8.95 -24.19 -11.45
CA THR A 17 8.14 -24.42 -12.64
C THR A 17 7.53 -25.81 -12.64
N SER A 18 6.22 -25.92 -12.85
CA SER A 18 5.56 -27.21 -13.10
C SER A 18 5.23 -27.32 -14.58
N THR A 19 5.78 -28.33 -15.24
CA THR A 19 5.46 -28.61 -16.64
C THR A 19 4.37 -29.68 -16.68
N ILE A 20 3.23 -29.38 -17.30
CA ILE A 20 2.20 -30.37 -17.60
C ILE A 20 2.18 -30.66 -19.09
N THR A 21 2.06 -31.94 -19.42
CA THR A 21 1.78 -32.36 -20.79
C THR A 21 0.27 -32.35 -20.99
N ILE A 22 -0.18 -31.63 -22.01
CA ILE A 22 -1.58 -31.58 -22.41
C ILE A 22 -1.69 -32.40 -23.68
N ASP A 23 -2.45 -33.49 -23.66
CA ASP A 23 -2.80 -34.24 -24.87
C ASP A 23 -4.12 -33.70 -25.41
N HIS A 24 -4.10 -33.21 -26.65
CA HIS A 24 -5.30 -32.81 -27.36
C HIS A 24 -5.23 -33.30 -28.82
N CYS A 25 -6.23 -34.09 -29.23
CA CYS A 25 -6.30 -34.69 -30.57
C CYS A 25 -5.06 -35.51 -30.98
N GLY A 26 -4.41 -36.19 -30.03
CA GLY A 26 -3.22 -37.00 -30.30
C GLY A 26 -1.96 -36.18 -30.54
N GLN A 27 -2.02 -34.85 -30.28
CA GLN A 27 -0.85 -33.99 -30.21
C GLN A 27 -0.56 -33.65 -28.75
N GLN A 28 0.72 -33.74 -28.36
CA GLN A 28 1.17 -33.31 -27.06
C GLN A 28 1.60 -31.84 -27.13
N GLY A 29 0.89 -31.01 -26.38
CA GLY A 29 1.34 -29.68 -25.99
C GLY A 29 1.98 -29.70 -24.61
N THR A 30 2.75 -28.68 -24.29
CA THR A 30 3.30 -28.49 -22.94
C THR A 30 2.88 -27.13 -22.41
N ALA A 31 2.35 -27.08 -21.19
CA ALA A 31 2.13 -25.84 -20.47
C ALA A 31 3.09 -25.78 -19.27
N VAL A 32 3.75 -24.65 -19.11
CA VAL A 32 4.65 -24.38 -17.98
C VAL A 32 3.93 -23.43 -17.03
N PHE A 33 3.71 -23.89 -15.80
CA PHE A 33 3.28 -23.06 -14.69
C PHE A 33 4.50 -22.57 -13.91
N GLY A 34 4.42 -21.40 -13.30
CA GLY A 34 5.46 -20.75 -12.54
C GLY A 34 5.53 -19.23 -12.68
N ASN A 35 4.60 -18.54 -13.34
CA ASN A 35 4.64 -17.08 -13.55
C ASN A 35 3.57 -16.34 -12.73
N TYR A 36 3.89 -15.14 -12.25
CA TYR A 36 2.92 -14.20 -11.68
C TYR A 36 2.91 -12.91 -12.48
N CYS A 37 1.77 -12.24 -12.55
CA CYS A 37 1.69 -10.89 -13.11
C CYS A 37 1.76 -9.83 -12.01
N THR A 38 2.21 -8.64 -12.38
CA THR A 38 2.10 -7.45 -11.52
C THR A 38 1.26 -6.36 -12.17
N VAL A 39 0.49 -5.66 -11.35
CA VAL A 39 -0.21 -4.43 -11.73
C VAL A 39 0.25 -3.28 -10.83
N PRO A 40 0.07 -2.01 -11.22
CA PRO A 40 0.31 -0.91 -10.31
C PRO A 40 -0.62 -0.97 -9.09
N SER A 41 -0.11 -0.62 -7.91
CA SER A 41 -0.88 -0.65 -6.66
C SER A 41 -2.11 0.28 -6.68
N GLY A 42 -2.09 1.35 -7.48
CA GLY A 42 -3.08 2.43 -7.43
C GLY A 42 -2.85 3.41 -6.28
N GLY A 43 -1.69 3.34 -5.62
CA GLY A 43 -1.34 4.19 -4.48
C GLY A 43 -1.14 5.66 -4.85
N LEU A 44 -1.46 6.53 -3.90
CA LEU A 44 -1.26 7.97 -3.96
C LEU A 44 -0.35 8.43 -2.83
N THR A 45 0.50 9.41 -3.13
CA THR A 45 1.55 9.87 -2.22
C THR A 45 1.01 10.82 -1.15
N LEU A 46 1.86 11.12 -0.16
CA LEU A 46 1.62 12.20 0.82
C LEU A 46 1.27 13.53 0.12
N GLY A 47 1.88 13.80 -1.04
CA GLY A 47 1.63 14.98 -1.85
C GLY A 47 0.20 15.04 -2.40
N PHE A 48 -0.43 13.91 -2.67
CA PHE A 48 -1.84 13.85 -3.06
C PHE A 48 -2.76 14.16 -1.87
N TRP A 49 -2.57 13.47 -0.75
CA TRP A 49 -3.43 13.60 0.42
C TRP A 49 -3.33 14.98 1.09
N SER A 50 -2.19 15.66 0.96
CA SER A 50 -1.95 17.04 1.45
C SER A 50 -2.41 18.16 0.50
N ASN A 51 -2.93 17.83 -0.69
CA ASN A 51 -3.37 18.82 -1.67
C ASN A 51 -4.90 18.89 -1.82
N LYS A 52 -5.37 19.81 -2.66
CA LYS A 52 -6.81 20.05 -2.87
C LYS A 52 -7.57 18.79 -3.32
N ASN A 53 -6.96 17.88 -4.06
CA ASN A 53 -7.63 16.65 -4.51
C ASN A 53 -7.83 15.67 -3.36
N GLY A 54 -6.80 15.42 -2.55
CA GLY A 54 -6.95 14.63 -1.32
C GLY A 54 -7.94 15.26 -0.34
N ASN A 55 -7.87 16.60 -0.18
CA ASN A 55 -8.80 17.36 0.64
C ASN A 55 -10.27 17.10 0.28
N LYS A 56 -10.62 17.10 -1.02
CA LYS A 56 -12.00 16.83 -1.48
C LYS A 56 -12.54 15.50 -0.99
N ILE A 57 -11.66 14.52 -0.82
CA ILE A 57 -12.01 13.14 -0.49
C ILE A 57 -12.16 12.97 1.02
N ILE A 58 -11.22 13.51 1.81
CA ILE A 58 -11.13 13.22 3.25
C ILE A 58 -11.81 14.23 4.16
N THR A 59 -12.44 15.26 3.60
CA THR A 59 -13.15 16.30 4.35
C THR A 59 -14.65 16.28 4.09
N SER A 60 -15.44 16.62 5.12
CA SER A 60 -16.91 16.68 5.03
C SER A 60 -17.43 17.90 4.28
N ASP A 61 -16.64 18.99 4.26
CA ASP A 61 -17.01 20.30 3.72
C ASP A 61 -16.23 20.67 2.44
N GLY A 62 -15.39 19.77 1.92
CA GLY A 62 -14.51 20.03 0.78
C GLY A 62 -14.96 19.48 -0.57
N THR A 63 -16.17 18.91 -0.68
CA THR A 63 -16.58 17.95 -1.72
C THR A 63 -16.51 18.41 -3.18
N THR A 64 -16.28 19.71 -3.46
CA THR A 64 -16.08 20.22 -4.84
C THR A 64 -14.84 21.09 -5.02
N THR A 65 -14.45 21.89 -4.02
CA THR A 65 -13.39 22.90 -4.13
C THR A 65 -12.04 22.45 -3.60
N GLY A 66 -11.99 21.39 -2.78
CA GLY A 66 -10.76 20.97 -2.11
C GLY A 66 -10.28 21.98 -1.08
N THR A 67 -11.22 22.65 -0.44
CA THR A 67 -10.97 23.64 0.62
C THR A 67 -11.68 23.29 1.92
N GLY A 68 -12.03 22.01 2.10
CA GLY A 68 -12.65 21.53 3.32
C GLY A 68 -11.70 21.69 4.50
N LYS A 69 -12.25 22.05 5.64
CA LYS A 69 -11.51 22.23 6.90
C LYS A 69 -11.65 21.02 7.79
N ASN A 70 -12.81 20.37 7.73
CA ASN A 70 -13.19 19.36 8.71
C ASN A 70 -12.96 17.97 8.14
N LEU A 71 -12.13 17.17 8.80
CA LEU A 71 -11.95 15.77 8.41
C LEU A 71 -13.27 15.00 8.60
N LEU A 72 -13.52 14.04 7.71
CA LEU A 72 -14.59 13.07 7.88
C LEU A 72 -14.37 12.29 9.19
N GLN A 73 -15.45 11.99 9.91
CA GLN A 73 -15.35 11.22 11.16
C GLN A 73 -14.69 9.85 10.95
N GLY A 74 -14.99 9.17 9.83
CA GLY A 74 -14.35 7.88 9.50
C GLY A 74 -12.85 8.00 9.28
N VAL A 75 -12.37 9.10 8.67
CA VAL A 75 -10.95 9.36 8.48
C VAL A 75 -10.26 9.57 9.83
N VAL A 76 -10.87 10.33 10.72
CA VAL A 76 -10.36 10.53 12.09
C VAL A 76 -10.28 9.21 12.85
N THR A 77 -11.34 8.40 12.81
CA THR A 77 -11.36 7.08 13.47
C THR A 77 -10.27 6.16 12.92
N LEU A 78 -10.11 6.12 11.59
CA LEU A 78 -9.07 5.32 10.94
C LEU A 78 -7.68 5.76 11.39
N LEU A 79 -7.30 7.02 11.15
CA LEU A 79 -5.95 7.51 11.43
C LEU A 79 -5.58 7.43 12.91
N ASN A 80 -6.53 7.69 13.82
CA ASN A 80 -6.28 7.61 15.26
C ASN A 80 -6.12 6.17 15.77
N SER A 81 -6.51 5.16 14.98
CA SER A 81 -6.28 3.75 15.31
C SER A 81 -4.88 3.24 14.95
N CYS A 82 -4.12 4.00 14.15
CA CYS A 82 -2.84 3.57 13.59
C CYS A 82 -1.61 3.89 14.48
N HIS A 83 -1.82 4.39 15.71
CA HIS A 83 -0.73 4.78 16.63
C HIS A 83 0.30 5.77 16.06
N LEU A 84 -0.14 6.64 15.14
CA LEU A 84 0.72 7.61 14.45
C LEU A 84 1.43 8.53 15.44
N VAL A 85 2.68 8.88 15.18
CA VAL A 85 3.51 9.67 16.11
C VAL A 85 3.96 11.01 15.52
N ASN A 86 4.37 11.92 16.41
CA ASN A 86 4.98 13.20 16.07
C ASN A 86 6.51 13.08 15.97
N ALA A 87 7.17 14.17 15.57
CA ALA A 87 8.63 14.26 15.53
C ALA A 87 9.32 13.92 16.87
N ASN A 88 8.68 14.21 18.00
CA ASN A 88 9.19 13.92 19.35
C ASN A 88 8.77 12.53 19.88
N GLY A 89 8.06 11.74 19.07
CA GLY A 89 7.55 10.42 19.42
C GLY A 89 6.29 10.40 20.29
N GLY A 90 5.69 11.55 20.59
CA GLY A 90 4.35 11.57 21.18
C GLY A 90 3.30 11.14 20.15
N VAL A 91 2.32 10.33 20.56
CA VAL A 91 1.18 9.95 19.71
C VAL A 91 0.49 11.22 19.17
N HIS A 92 0.23 11.24 17.87
CA HIS A 92 -0.53 12.27 17.19
C HIS A 92 -1.95 11.80 16.97
N THR A 93 -2.93 12.62 17.36
CA THR A 93 -4.35 12.32 17.17
C THR A 93 -5.02 13.47 16.43
N PHE A 94 -5.80 13.13 15.41
CA PHE A 94 -6.58 14.08 14.64
C PHE A 94 -7.96 14.30 15.24
N SER A 95 -8.56 15.43 14.89
CA SER A 95 -9.95 15.76 15.21
C SER A 95 -10.72 16.08 13.93
N THR A 96 -12.05 16.08 14.01
CA THR A 96 -12.89 16.48 12.88
C THR A 96 -12.77 17.98 12.62
N THR A 97 -12.92 18.82 13.66
CA THR A 97 -12.93 20.29 13.53
C THR A 97 -11.58 20.85 13.13
N ASN A 98 -11.51 21.55 11.99
CA ASN A 98 -10.27 22.09 11.41
C ASN A 98 -9.14 21.04 11.23
N GLY A 99 -9.47 19.75 11.26
CA GLY A 99 -8.49 18.67 11.28
C GLY A 99 -7.64 18.58 10.02
N TYR A 100 -8.12 19.07 8.87
CA TYR A 100 -7.35 18.95 7.64
C TYR A 100 -6.09 19.82 7.65
N ALA A 101 -6.15 21.02 8.23
CA ALA A 101 -5.00 21.91 8.31
C ALA A 101 -3.88 21.31 9.18
N ASP A 102 -4.27 20.68 10.29
CA ASP A 102 -3.39 19.93 11.19
C ASP A 102 -2.80 18.71 10.48
N PHE A 103 -3.66 17.84 9.93
CA PHE A 103 -3.26 16.67 9.13
C PHE A 103 -2.26 17.03 8.04
N ARG A 104 -2.55 18.05 7.23
CA ARG A 104 -1.67 18.49 6.16
C ARG A 104 -0.30 18.93 6.68
N THR A 105 -0.27 19.70 7.76
CA THR A 105 0.98 20.24 8.33
C THR A 105 1.81 19.13 8.94
N TRP A 106 1.16 18.22 9.68
CA TRP A 106 1.78 17.02 10.25
C TRP A 106 2.34 16.13 9.13
N LEU A 107 1.53 15.78 8.12
CA LEU A 107 1.94 14.88 7.04
C LEU A 107 3.17 15.41 6.26
N LEU A 108 3.22 16.72 6.00
CA LEU A 108 4.33 17.36 5.28
C LEU A 108 5.55 17.67 6.16
N GLY A 109 5.39 17.62 7.49
CA GLY A 109 6.47 17.82 8.45
C GLY A 109 7.25 16.56 8.80
N ALA A 110 6.83 15.39 8.29
CA ALA A 110 7.47 14.12 8.57
C ALA A 110 8.91 14.08 8.03
N THR A 111 9.84 13.62 8.87
CA THR A 111 11.25 13.45 8.50
C THR A 111 11.79 12.15 9.06
N ALA A 112 12.79 11.57 8.40
CA ALA A 112 13.46 10.36 8.85
C ALA A 112 14.38 10.56 10.08
N THR A 113 14.42 11.75 10.68
CA THR A 113 15.16 11.97 11.94
C THR A 113 14.60 11.06 13.04
N ASN A 114 13.28 11.06 13.22
CA ASN A 114 12.54 10.02 13.93
C ASN A 114 11.92 9.10 12.87
N MET A 115 12.45 7.88 12.67
CA MET A 115 11.96 7.00 11.60
C MET A 115 10.47 6.65 11.81
N ALA A 116 10.04 6.51 13.06
CA ALA A 116 8.65 6.26 13.42
C ALA A 116 7.71 7.36 12.90
N TYR A 117 8.16 8.62 12.87
CA TYR A 117 7.36 9.70 12.31
C TYR A 117 7.28 9.63 10.77
N MET A 118 8.38 9.26 10.10
CA MET A 118 8.38 9.05 8.66
C MET A 118 7.49 7.86 8.26
N LEU A 119 7.59 6.75 9.00
CA LEU A 119 6.73 5.58 8.85
C LEU A 119 5.27 5.96 9.08
N SER A 120 4.96 6.72 10.14
CA SER A 120 3.61 7.21 10.42
C SER A 120 3.00 7.96 9.24
N ALA A 121 3.76 8.87 8.61
CA ALA A 121 3.25 9.64 7.48
C ALA A 121 3.01 8.78 6.23
N GLN A 122 3.87 7.81 5.97
CA GLN A 122 3.70 6.87 4.86
C GLN A 122 2.53 5.91 5.09
N LEU A 123 2.41 5.37 6.30
CA LEU A 123 1.30 4.53 6.73
C LEU A 123 -0.03 5.29 6.63
N ALA A 124 -0.10 6.52 7.11
CA ALA A 124 -1.31 7.34 7.01
C ALA A 124 -1.77 7.52 5.55
N ALA A 125 -0.84 7.74 4.61
CA ALA A 125 -1.17 7.82 3.19
C ALA A 125 -1.67 6.47 2.63
N MET A 126 -1.06 5.36 3.04
CA MET A 126 -1.48 4.03 2.59
C MET A 126 -2.85 3.63 3.12
N GLU A 127 -3.13 3.90 4.39
CA GLU A 127 -4.43 3.68 5.02
C GLU A 127 -5.53 4.45 4.27
N LEU A 128 -5.25 5.69 3.87
CA LEU A 128 -6.15 6.46 3.03
C LEU A 128 -6.27 5.90 1.61
N ASN A 129 -5.19 5.38 1.01
CA ASN A 129 -5.23 4.75 -0.31
C ASN A 129 -6.14 3.51 -0.36
N VAL A 130 -6.11 2.69 0.69
CA VAL A 130 -6.93 1.48 0.81
C VAL A 130 -8.39 1.83 1.11
N ASN A 131 -8.63 2.71 2.09
CA ASN A 131 -9.96 2.95 2.64
C ASN A 131 -10.73 4.08 1.94
N TYR A 132 -10.02 5.07 1.40
CA TYR A 132 -10.59 6.29 0.81
C TYR A 132 -10.12 6.55 -0.64
N GLY A 133 -9.25 5.70 -1.20
CA GLY A 133 -8.87 5.74 -2.61
C GLY A 133 -10.09 5.64 -3.51
N VAL A 134 -10.05 6.37 -4.62
CA VAL A 134 -11.15 6.44 -5.61
C VAL A 134 -10.64 6.04 -6.97
N ALA A 135 -11.47 5.35 -7.75
CA ALA A 135 -11.10 4.89 -9.08
C ALA A 135 -10.57 6.05 -9.96
N PRO A 136 -9.52 5.82 -10.76
CA PRO A 136 -8.84 4.54 -10.98
C PRO A 136 -7.79 4.19 -9.89
N ASN A 137 -7.53 5.09 -8.95
CA ASN A 137 -6.43 4.98 -7.98
C ASN A 137 -6.95 4.55 -6.60
N LYS A 138 -7.22 3.25 -6.47
CA LYS A 138 -7.59 2.63 -5.19
C LYS A 138 -6.72 1.40 -4.96
N VAL A 139 -6.06 1.37 -3.81
CA VAL A 139 -5.24 0.22 -3.41
C VAL A 139 -6.16 -0.89 -2.91
N ASP A 140 -5.95 -2.10 -3.40
CA ASP A 140 -6.53 -3.31 -2.82
C ASP A 140 -5.61 -3.81 -1.71
N GLY A 141 -6.05 -3.68 -0.45
CA GLY A 141 -5.26 -4.10 0.71
C GLY A 141 -4.95 -5.62 0.74
N ASN A 142 -5.66 -6.44 -0.04
CA ASN A 142 -5.39 -7.86 -0.14
C ASN A 142 -4.37 -8.22 -1.25
N ALA A 143 -3.97 -7.26 -2.08
CA ALA A 143 -2.92 -7.48 -3.06
C ALA A 143 -1.60 -7.83 -2.36
N PHE A 144 -0.80 -8.68 -3.01
CA PHE A 144 0.47 -9.12 -2.46
C PHE A 144 1.58 -8.15 -2.86
N ASP A 145 2.34 -7.69 -1.88
CA ASP A 145 3.50 -6.83 -2.03
C ASP A 145 4.78 -7.67 -1.98
N LEU A 146 5.61 -7.49 -3.00
CA LEU A 146 6.89 -8.17 -3.10
C LEU A 146 7.94 -7.62 -2.13
N CYS A 147 7.78 -6.41 -1.61
CA CYS A 147 8.73 -5.81 -0.68
C CYS A 147 8.60 -6.42 0.73
N SER A 148 7.37 -6.52 1.24
CA SER A 148 7.07 -7.10 2.55
C SER A 148 6.88 -8.63 2.54
N HIS A 149 6.79 -9.23 1.35
CA HIS A 149 6.44 -10.65 1.17
C HIS A 149 5.10 -11.02 1.82
N GLY A 150 4.14 -10.09 1.81
CA GLY A 150 2.83 -10.26 2.42
C GLY A 150 1.74 -9.48 1.70
N THR A 151 0.53 -9.47 2.26
CA THR A 151 -0.50 -8.55 1.76
C THR A 151 -0.22 -7.13 2.25
N ILE A 152 -0.70 -6.14 1.52
CA ILE A 152 -0.60 -4.73 1.93
C ILE A 152 -1.26 -4.52 3.31
N ASN A 153 -2.38 -5.18 3.59
CA ASN A 153 -3.03 -5.17 4.91
C ASN A 153 -2.11 -5.73 6.02
N ALA A 154 -1.36 -6.80 5.75
CA ALA A 154 -0.41 -7.34 6.72
C ALA A 154 0.76 -6.37 6.98
N LEU A 155 1.29 -5.74 5.92
CA LEU A 155 2.32 -4.70 6.04
C LEU A 155 1.84 -3.49 6.85
N MET A 156 0.62 -3.00 6.61
CA MET A 156 0.06 -1.90 7.41
C MET A 156 -0.09 -2.29 8.88
N LEU A 157 -0.53 -3.51 9.18
CA LEU A 157 -0.63 -4.01 10.56
C LEU A 157 0.73 -4.12 11.24
N ASP A 158 1.78 -4.54 10.52
CA ASP A 158 3.15 -4.59 11.06
C ASP A 158 3.66 -3.18 11.39
N ALA A 159 3.46 -2.23 10.48
CA ALA A 159 3.80 -0.82 10.71
C ALA A 159 3.05 -0.23 11.92
N ILE A 160 1.75 -0.51 12.07
CA ILE A 160 0.96 -0.11 13.26
C ILE A 160 1.55 -0.72 14.54
N SER A 161 1.96 -1.99 14.50
CA SER A 161 2.57 -2.69 15.63
C SER A 161 3.91 -2.07 16.04
N LEU A 162 4.77 -1.71 15.07
CA LEU A 162 6.04 -1.04 15.33
C LEU A 162 5.84 0.33 16.01
N LEU A 163 4.82 1.09 15.57
CA LEU A 163 4.51 2.42 16.11
C LEU A 163 3.78 2.37 17.46
N SER A 164 3.23 1.22 17.86
CA SER A 164 2.45 1.07 19.07
C SER A 164 3.23 1.50 20.32
N THR A 165 2.53 2.14 21.27
CA THR A 165 3.10 2.50 22.58
C THR A 165 3.46 1.27 23.43
N THR A 166 2.95 0.09 23.08
CA THR A 166 3.34 -1.18 23.71
C THR A 166 4.67 -1.71 23.20
N THR A 167 5.18 -1.19 22.08
CA THR A 167 6.48 -1.54 21.51
C THR A 167 7.55 -0.63 22.11
N PRO A 168 8.46 -1.15 22.96
CA PRO A 168 9.44 -0.31 23.64
C PRO A 168 10.33 0.44 22.65
N ASN A 169 10.36 1.77 22.76
CA ASN A 169 11.11 2.67 21.89
C ASN A 169 10.65 2.74 20.42
N GLY A 170 9.50 2.16 20.05
CA GLY A 170 8.98 2.19 18.67
C GLY A 170 8.38 3.54 18.25
N ALA A 171 8.00 4.38 19.21
CA ALA A 171 7.46 5.71 18.89
C ALA A 171 8.54 6.78 18.61
N TYR A 172 9.80 6.53 19.01
CA TYR A 172 10.90 7.51 18.87
C TYR A 172 12.23 6.83 18.49
N THR A 173 12.45 6.68 17.19
CA THR A 173 13.52 5.88 16.58
C THR A 173 14.53 6.74 15.82
N ILE A 174 15.33 7.47 16.59
CA ILE A 174 16.49 8.20 16.09
C ILE A 174 17.67 7.26 15.79
N ALA A 175 18.77 7.80 15.23
CA ALA A 175 19.98 7.03 14.97
C ALA A 175 20.46 6.26 16.21
N GLY A 176 20.79 4.97 16.03
CA GLY A 176 21.20 4.07 17.11
C GLY A 176 20.05 3.31 17.80
N ASN A 177 18.79 3.65 17.53
CA ASN A 177 17.65 2.85 18.00
C ASN A 177 17.58 1.52 17.23
N PRO A 178 17.47 0.36 17.92
CA PRO A 178 17.44 -0.96 17.27
C PRO A 178 16.22 -1.18 16.36
N LEU A 179 15.09 -0.51 16.60
CA LEU A 179 13.86 -0.65 15.81
C LEU A 179 13.88 0.18 14.52
N ARG A 180 14.79 1.16 14.42
CA ARG A 180 14.89 2.05 13.27
C ARG A 180 15.03 1.31 11.93
N GLY A 181 15.76 0.19 11.94
CA GLY A 181 15.95 -0.63 10.74
C GLY A 181 14.65 -1.30 10.26
N ALA A 182 13.87 -1.87 11.19
CA ALA A 182 12.58 -2.49 10.87
C ALA A 182 11.59 -1.46 10.34
N GLU A 183 11.45 -0.32 11.02
CA GLU A 183 10.57 0.75 10.56
C GLU A 183 10.97 1.33 9.21
N GLN A 184 12.27 1.34 8.90
CA GLN A 184 12.74 1.80 7.61
C GLN A 184 12.35 0.83 6.49
N VAL A 185 12.40 -0.49 6.72
CA VAL A 185 11.95 -1.49 5.76
C VAL A 185 10.47 -1.28 5.43
N ASP A 186 9.62 -1.19 6.46
CA ASP A 186 8.19 -0.96 6.26
C ASP A 186 7.92 0.37 5.57
N LYS A 187 8.63 1.42 5.99
CA LYS A 187 8.54 2.76 5.38
C LYS A 187 8.88 2.71 3.89
N ASP A 188 9.93 1.98 3.50
CA ASP A 188 10.39 1.90 2.12
C ASP A 188 9.42 1.07 1.25
N CYS A 189 8.88 -0.04 1.78
CA CYS A 189 7.83 -0.80 1.11
C CYS A 189 6.56 0.03 0.91
N ILE A 190 6.06 0.66 1.98
CA ILE A 190 4.85 1.50 1.92
C ILE A 190 5.05 2.69 0.98
N ASP A 191 6.21 3.34 0.98
CA ASP A 191 6.53 4.46 0.09
C ASP A 191 6.56 4.04 -1.38
N ALA A 192 7.11 2.87 -1.70
CA ALA A 192 7.07 2.32 -3.05
C ALA A 192 5.62 2.08 -3.51
N LEU A 193 4.79 1.48 -2.65
CA LEU A 193 3.38 1.24 -2.93
C LEU A 193 2.57 2.53 -3.05
N ASN A 194 2.82 3.54 -2.20
CA ASN A 194 2.21 4.87 -2.28
C ASN A 194 2.62 5.62 -3.57
N ASN A 195 3.79 5.29 -4.15
CA ASN A 195 4.26 5.77 -5.45
C ASN A 195 3.84 4.84 -6.61
N ASN A 196 2.70 4.15 -6.47
CA ASN A 196 2.12 3.30 -7.51
C ASN A 196 3.01 2.09 -7.91
N GLY A 197 3.81 1.59 -6.97
CA GLY A 197 4.67 0.41 -7.16
C GLY A 197 3.90 -0.86 -7.54
N PRO A 198 4.60 -1.88 -8.05
CA PRO A 198 3.99 -3.11 -8.53
C PRO A 198 3.45 -3.98 -7.38
N VAL A 199 2.31 -4.60 -7.60
CA VAL A 199 1.69 -5.59 -6.70
C VAL A 199 1.20 -6.79 -7.50
N ILE A 200 1.12 -7.95 -6.87
CA ILE A 200 0.42 -9.10 -7.46
C ILE A 200 -1.07 -8.95 -7.09
N PRO A 201 -1.97 -8.78 -8.08
CA PRO A 201 -3.38 -8.57 -7.81
C PRO A 201 -4.05 -9.84 -7.27
N VAL A 202 -5.10 -9.69 -6.47
CA VAL A 202 -5.91 -10.82 -5.99
C VAL A 202 -6.74 -11.47 -7.09
N THR A 203 -7.03 -10.72 -8.16
CA THR A 203 -7.67 -11.24 -9.36
C THR A 203 -6.57 -11.53 -10.38
N PRO A 204 -6.47 -12.77 -10.89
CA PRO A 204 -5.50 -13.11 -11.92
C PRO A 204 -5.58 -12.15 -13.11
N CYS A 205 -4.42 -11.73 -13.63
CA CYS A 205 -4.40 -10.94 -14.87
C CYS A 205 -5.00 -11.75 -16.01
N SER A 206 -5.68 -11.06 -16.92
CA SER A 206 -6.22 -11.69 -18.12
C SER A 206 -5.09 -12.07 -19.06
N GLU A 207 -5.13 -13.31 -19.55
CA GLU A 207 -4.19 -13.85 -20.54
C GLU A 207 -4.94 -14.45 -21.71
N THR A 208 -4.40 -14.27 -22.91
CA THR A 208 -4.87 -14.93 -24.13
C THR A 208 -3.85 -15.97 -24.56
N PHE A 209 -4.18 -17.24 -24.40
CA PHE A 209 -3.38 -18.33 -24.94
C PHE A 209 -3.64 -18.50 -26.43
N SER A 210 -2.61 -18.93 -27.14
CA SER A 210 -2.79 -19.57 -28.44
C SER A 210 -3.75 -20.74 -28.29
N THR A 211 -4.89 -20.68 -28.98
CA THR A 211 -5.84 -21.79 -29.02
C THR A 211 -5.25 -22.91 -29.86
N PHE A 212 -5.11 -24.09 -29.26
CA PHE A 212 -4.87 -25.32 -30.03
C PHE A 212 -6.17 -25.71 -30.72
N THR A 213 -6.25 -25.52 -32.03
CA THR A 213 -7.37 -26.02 -32.85
C THR A 213 -6.96 -27.34 -33.48
N CYS A 214 -7.78 -28.38 -33.32
CA CYS A 214 -7.58 -29.62 -34.06
C CYS A 214 -7.83 -29.38 -35.56
N PRO A 215 -7.12 -30.10 -36.44
CA PRO A 215 -7.48 -30.18 -37.85
C PRO A 215 -8.87 -30.79 -38.06
#